data_AF-A0AAD4CK79-F1
#
_entry.id   AF-A0AAD4CK79-F1
#
_cell.length_a   1.000
_cell.length_b   1.000
_cell.length_c   1.000
_cell.angle_alpha   90.00
_cell.angle_beta   90.00
_cell.angle_gamma   90.00
#
_symmetry.space_group_name_H-M   'P 1'
#
loop_
_entity.id
_entity.type
_entity.pdbx_description
1 polymer ?
#
loop_
_entity_poly.entity_id
_entity_poly.type
_entity_poly.pdbx_seq_one_letter_code
_entity_poly.pdbx_strand_id
1 'polypeptide(L)'
;MDIDDILASVDRHDVSNPESAALDHQLLSRFWVAERGVSELLPWPTNLMDRMMERVRKQIESIEDLAASSSDPYITTNNNNPSLNLKLSILQTDLSRTQYFIRSLLRQRLSKLTNHSMHYLLLISGPQQPPDPSASLSSQQNPRPEDSIPELTDITDPSPLSSQELDFLRTHQTLLAGHYGASFLGAGDA
;
A
#
# COMPACT_ATOMS: atom_id res chain seq x y z
N MET A 1 20.67 -24.88 -26.99
CA MET A 1 19.47 -24.06 -26.74
C MET A 1 18.32 -25.03 -26.70
N ASP A 2 17.86 -25.35 -25.49
CA ASP A 2 16.69 -26.21 -25.31
C ASP A 2 15.42 -25.43 -25.64
N ILE A 3 14.44 -26.13 -26.18
CA ILE A 3 13.14 -25.53 -26.55
C ILE A 3 12.47 -24.91 -25.31
N ASP A 4 12.73 -25.46 -24.13
CA ASP A 4 12.25 -24.94 -22.85
C ASP A 4 12.80 -23.54 -22.52
N ASP A 5 14.05 -23.22 -22.88
CA ASP A 5 14.60 -21.87 -22.71
C ASP A 5 13.93 -20.86 -23.65
N ILE A 6 13.58 -21.31 -24.86
CA ILE A 6 12.88 -20.49 -25.86
C ILE A 6 11.44 -20.23 -25.41
N LEU A 7 10.73 -21.26 -24.94
CA LEU A 7 9.38 -21.13 -24.40
C LEU A 7 9.34 -20.26 -23.12
N ALA A 8 10.30 -20.44 -22.22
CA ALA A 8 10.43 -19.59 -21.03
C ALA A 8 10.81 -18.14 -21.37
N SER A 9 11.42 -17.86 -22.52
CA SER A 9 11.69 -16.50 -22.98
C SER A 9 10.47 -15.83 -23.63
N VAL A 10 9.57 -16.62 -24.22
CA VAL A 10 8.32 -16.16 -24.84
C VAL A 10 7.23 -15.92 -23.79
N ASP A 11 7.21 -16.71 -22.71
CA ASP A 11 6.31 -16.51 -21.55
C ASP A 11 6.77 -15.37 -20.61
N ARG A 12 7.95 -14.77 -20.88
CA ARG A 12 8.40 -13.60 -20.10
C ARG A 12 7.52 -12.40 -20.39
N HIS A 13 6.69 -12.08 -19.39
CA HIS A 13 6.15 -10.75 -19.13
C HIS A 13 5.09 -10.22 -20.10
N ASP A 14 4.16 -11.07 -20.56
CA ASP A 14 2.88 -10.50 -20.97
C ASP A 14 2.01 -10.23 -19.74
N VAL A 15 2.08 -9.00 -19.24
CA VAL A 15 1.25 -8.49 -18.13
C VAL A 15 -0.25 -8.62 -18.46
N SER A 16 -0.59 -8.77 -19.74
CA SER A 16 -1.95 -8.94 -20.25
C SER A 16 -2.44 -10.39 -20.20
N ASN A 17 -1.56 -11.36 -19.96
CA ASN A 17 -1.92 -12.78 -19.99
C ASN A 17 -2.87 -13.13 -18.82
N PRO A 18 -4.02 -13.80 -19.03
CA PRO A 18 -4.91 -14.22 -17.95
C PRO A 18 -4.23 -15.06 -16.86
N GLU A 19 -3.22 -15.85 -17.20
CA GLU A 19 -2.45 -16.63 -16.23
C GLU A 19 -1.68 -15.72 -15.27
N SER A 20 -1.19 -14.57 -15.74
CA SER A 20 -0.52 -13.57 -14.90
C SER A 20 -1.48 -12.95 -13.87
N ALA A 21 -2.77 -12.78 -14.23
CA ALA A 21 -3.77 -12.24 -13.32
C ALA A 21 -4.13 -13.23 -12.20
N ALA A 22 -4.29 -14.52 -12.55
CA ALA A 22 -4.52 -15.58 -11.56
C ALA A 22 -3.32 -15.72 -10.61
N LEU A 23 -2.10 -15.66 -11.15
CA LEU A 23 -0.85 -15.68 -10.38
C LEU A 23 -0.79 -14.47 -9.42
N ASP A 24 -0.99 -13.25 -9.91
CA ASP A 24 -0.99 -12.04 -9.09
C ASP A 24 -2.02 -12.13 -7.94
N HIS A 25 -3.21 -12.67 -8.20
CA HIS A 25 -4.23 -12.89 -7.16
C HIS A 25 -3.79 -13.91 -6.10
N GLN A 26 -3.12 -15.00 -6.52
CA GLN A 26 -2.54 -15.97 -5.59
C GLN A 26 -1.42 -15.34 -4.75
N LEU A 27 -0.55 -14.53 -5.35
CA LEU A 27 0.50 -13.80 -4.63
C LEU A 27 -0.10 -12.82 -3.63
N LEU A 28 -1.13 -12.07 -4.03
CA LEU A 28 -1.85 -11.15 -3.13
C LEU A 28 -2.46 -11.91 -1.95
N SER A 29 -3.09 -13.05 -2.20
CA SER A 29 -3.68 -13.90 -1.15
C SER A 29 -2.60 -14.41 -0.20
N ARG A 30 -1.46 -14.89 -0.72
CA ARG A 30 -0.35 -15.37 0.10
C ARG A 30 0.26 -14.25 0.93
N PHE A 31 0.47 -13.09 0.33
CA PHE A 31 0.97 -11.91 1.04
C PHE A 31 0.00 -11.46 2.13
N TRP A 32 -1.31 -11.46 1.84
CA TRP A 32 -2.34 -11.13 2.83
C TRP A 32 -2.38 -12.10 4.01
N VAL A 33 -2.25 -13.41 3.79
CA VAL A 33 -2.15 -14.38 4.89
C VAL A 33 -0.86 -14.18 5.68
N ALA A 34 0.28 -13.99 5.00
CA ALA A 34 1.57 -13.79 5.65
C ALA A 34 1.59 -12.51 6.51
N GLU A 35 1.06 -11.41 5.98
CA GLU A 35 0.95 -10.13 6.69
C GLU A 35 0.11 -10.25 7.97
N ARG A 36 -0.91 -11.11 7.98
CA ARG A 36 -1.70 -11.37 9.19
C ARG A 36 -1.00 -12.32 10.19
N GLY A 37 -0.10 -13.17 9.72
CA GLY A 37 0.61 -14.15 10.54
C GLY A 37 1.88 -13.62 11.22
N VAL A 38 2.45 -12.54 10.72
CA VAL A 38 3.71 -11.95 11.23
C VAL A 38 3.40 -10.75 12.13
N SER A 39 4.17 -10.56 13.21
CA SER A 39 4.03 -9.42 14.13
C SER A 39 4.62 -8.12 13.55
N GLU A 40 5.76 -8.22 12.88
CA GLU A 40 6.37 -7.12 12.11
C GLU A 40 5.67 -6.88 10.76
N LEU A 41 5.96 -5.74 10.15
CA LEU A 41 5.44 -5.35 8.85
C LEU A 41 6.29 -5.99 7.74
N LEU A 42 5.67 -6.70 6.79
CA LEU A 42 6.41 -7.24 5.66
C LEU A 42 6.83 -6.11 4.70
N PRO A 43 7.89 -6.31 3.89
CA PRO A 43 8.25 -5.37 2.83
C PRO A 43 7.10 -5.13 1.86
N TRP A 44 6.82 -3.86 1.55
CA TRP A 44 5.77 -3.48 0.61
C TRP A 44 6.05 -4.04 -0.80
N PRO A 45 5.17 -4.88 -1.37
CA PRO A 45 5.39 -5.47 -2.68
C PRO A 45 4.92 -4.52 -3.79
N THR A 46 5.68 -3.43 -4.02
CA THR A 46 5.35 -2.33 -4.95
C THR A 46 4.87 -2.83 -6.31
N ASN A 47 5.69 -3.65 -6.98
CA ASN A 47 5.39 -4.15 -8.32
C ASN A 47 4.08 -4.96 -8.40
N LEU A 48 3.78 -5.75 -7.37
CA LEU A 48 2.55 -6.56 -7.34
C LEU A 48 1.33 -5.66 -7.10
N MET A 49 1.43 -4.75 -6.13
CA MET A 49 0.33 -3.85 -5.78
C MET A 49 0.00 -2.89 -6.93
N ASP A 50 1.00 -2.37 -7.63
CA ASP A 50 0.80 -1.50 -8.79
C ASP A 50 0.04 -2.23 -9.91
N ARG A 51 0.45 -3.47 -10.23
CA ARG A 51 -0.27 -4.32 -11.20
C ARG A 51 -1.71 -4.62 -10.75
N MET A 52 -1.91 -4.94 -9.48
CA MET A 52 -3.24 -5.25 -8.95
C MET A 52 -4.17 -4.04 -8.97
N MET A 53 -3.67 -2.86 -8.59
CA MET A 53 -4.44 -1.61 -8.63
C MET A 53 -4.80 -1.23 -10.07
N GLU A 54 -3.87 -1.40 -11.02
CA GLU A 54 -4.13 -1.14 -12.44
C GLU A 54 -5.18 -2.10 -13.01
N ARG A 55 -5.12 -3.41 -12.67
CA ARG A 55 -6.15 -4.38 -13.08
C ARG A 55 -7.52 -4.03 -12.48
N VAL A 56 -7.57 -3.65 -11.20
CA VAL A 56 -8.81 -3.20 -10.55
C VAL A 56 -9.40 -1.99 -11.29
N ARG A 57 -8.56 -1.01 -11.67
CA ARG A 57 -9.00 0.14 -12.46
C ARG A 57 -9.60 -0.27 -13.81
N LYS A 58 -8.91 -1.12 -14.57
CA LYS A 58 -9.40 -1.62 -15.87
C LYS A 58 -10.68 -2.45 -15.74
N GLN A 59 -10.80 -3.24 -14.68
CA GLN A 59 -11.98 -4.06 -14.43
C GLN A 59 -13.20 -3.18 -14.07
N ILE A 60 -12.99 -2.06 -13.37
CA ILE A 60 -14.05 -1.07 -13.13
C ILE A 60 -14.53 -0.49 -14.46
N GLU A 61 -13.62 0.02 -15.29
CA GLU A 61 -13.94 0.57 -16.62
C GLU A 61 -14.70 -0.43 -17.49
N SER A 62 -14.22 -1.68 -17.57
CA SER A 62 -14.88 -2.73 -18.33
C SER A 62 -16.28 -3.08 -17.81
N ILE A 63 -16.50 -3.03 -16.48
CA ILE A 63 -17.82 -3.26 -15.89
C ILE A 63 -18.75 -2.08 -16.19
N GLU A 64 -18.25 -0.85 -16.12
CA GLU A 64 -18.99 0.37 -16.44
C GLU A 64 -19.45 0.37 -17.91
N ASP A 65 -18.55 0.02 -18.84
CA ASP A 65 -18.87 -0.10 -20.27
C ASP A 65 -19.93 -1.19 -20.53
N LEU A 66 -19.76 -2.37 -19.94
CA LEU A 66 -20.72 -3.47 -20.06
C LEU A 66 -22.09 -3.08 -19.46
N ALA A 67 -22.09 -2.39 -18.32
CA ALA A 67 -23.32 -1.90 -17.70
C ALA A 67 -24.01 -0.85 -18.57
N ALA A 68 -23.27 0.12 -19.12
CA ALA A 68 -23.82 1.15 -20.00
C ALA A 68 -24.46 0.53 -21.25
N SER A 69 -23.79 -0.44 -21.88
CA SER A 69 -24.31 -1.17 -23.06
C SER A 69 -25.62 -1.93 -22.79
N SER A 70 -25.85 -2.35 -21.53
CA SER A 70 -27.08 -3.06 -21.13
C SER A 70 -28.28 -2.14 -20.86
N SER A 71 -28.04 -0.84 -20.74
CA SER A 71 -29.04 0.16 -20.31
C SER A 71 -29.62 1.02 -21.43
N ASP A 72 -29.15 0.88 -22.68
CA ASP A 72 -29.61 1.68 -23.82
C ASP A 72 -31.02 1.25 -24.27
N PRO A 73 -32.07 2.09 -24.09
CA PRO A 73 -33.44 1.76 -24.46
C PRO A 73 -33.68 1.77 -25.98
N TYR A 74 -32.79 2.35 -26.79
CA TYR A 74 -32.94 2.39 -28.26
C TYR A 74 -32.44 1.12 -28.95
N ILE A 75 -31.67 0.27 -28.26
CA ILE A 75 -31.35 -1.10 -28.69
C ILE A 75 -32.47 -2.04 -28.21
N THR A 76 -33.72 -1.70 -28.56
CA THR A 76 -34.92 -2.52 -28.29
C THR A 76 -35.02 -3.66 -29.32
N THR A 77 -34.07 -4.59 -29.26
CA THR A 77 -34.28 -5.93 -29.82
C THR A 77 -33.95 -6.96 -28.74
N ASN A 78 -34.97 -7.28 -27.92
CA ASN A 78 -35.17 -8.57 -27.25
C ASN A 78 -33.91 -9.31 -26.76
N ASN A 79 -33.05 -8.65 -25.98
CA ASN A 79 -31.85 -9.31 -25.43
C ASN A 79 -31.72 -9.04 -23.93
N ASN A 80 -32.69 -9.50 -23.15
CA ASN A 80 -32.40 -9.97 -21.79
C ASN A 80 -31.46 -11.18 -21.90
N ASN A 81 -30.22 -11.00 -22.35
CA ASN A 81 -29.24 -12.07 -22.46
C ASN A 81 -28.87 -12.45 -21.01
N PRO A 82 -29.40 -13.56 -20.45
CA PRO A 82 -29.10 -13.93 -19.07
C PRO A 82 -27.59 -14.17 -18.90
N SER A 83 -26.89 -14.49 -19.99
CA SER A 83 -25.43 -14.59 -20.07
C SER A 83 -24.71 -13.28 -19.78
N LEU A 84 -25.23 -12.12 -20.24
CA LEU A 84 -24.61 -10.82 -19.98
C LEU A 84 -24.82 -10.41 -18.52
N ASN A 85 -26.05 -10.51 -18.01
CA ASN A 85 -26.36 -10.20 -16.61
C ASN A 85 -25.58 -11.12 -15.65
N LEU A 86 -25.48 -12.41 -15.97
CA LEU A 86 -24.65 -13.35 -15.22
C LEU A 86 -23.17 -12.97 -15.29
N LYS A 87 -22.64 -12.66 -16.47
CA LYS A 87 -21.24 -12.22 -16.65
C LYS A 87 -20.95 -10.97 -15.81
N LEU A 88 -21.82 -9.97 -15.86
CA LEU A 88 -21.68 -8.74 -15.10
C LEU A 88 -21.74 -8.98 -13.60
N SER A 89 -22.67 -9.83 -13.13
CA SER A 89 -22.74 -10.24 -11.72
C SER A 89 -21.47 -10.98 -11.26
N ILE A 90 -20.91 -11.87 -12.09
CA ILE A 90 -19.65 -12.57 -11.80
C ILE A 90 -18.51 -11.57 -11.71
N LEU A 91 -18.35 -10.68 -12.71
CA LEU A 91 -17.28 -9.68 -12.75
C LEU A 91 -17.36 -8.70 -11.57
N GLN A 92 -18.55 -8.25 -11.20
CA GLN A 92 -18.76 -7.37 -10.04
C GLN A 92 -18.42 -8.07 -8.72
N THR A 93 -18.83 -9.34 -8.57
CA THR A 93 -18.54 -10.10 -7.35
C THR A 93 -17.04 -10.37 -7.23
N ASP A 94 -16.36 -10.66 -8.35
CA ASP A 94 -14.92 -10.88 -8.41
C ASP A 94 -14.12 -9.59 -8.10
N LEU A 95 -14.51 -8.47 -8.70
CA LEU A 95 -13.96 -7.16 -8.37
C LEU A 95 -14.11 -6.85 -6.87
N SER A 96 -15.30 -7.09 -6.31
CA SER A 96 -15.58 -6.86 -4.89
C SER A 96 -14.68 -7.69 -3.98
N ARG A 97 -14.40 -8.96 -4.35
CA ARG A 97 -13.47 -9.83 -3.63
C ARG A 97 -12.05 -9.27 -3.65
N THR A 98 -11.53 -8.92 -4.81
CA THR A 98 -10.16 -8.37 -4.94
C THR A 98 -10.01 -7.06 -4.18
N GLN A 99 -10.99 -6.15 -4.28
CA GLN A 99 -10.96 -4.91 -3.51
C GLN A 99 -11.06 -5.16 -1.99
N TYR A 100 -11.81 -6.17 -1.55
CA TYR A 100 -11.84 -6.56 -0.13
C TYR A 100 -10.46 -7.00 0.35
N PHE A 101 -9.74 -7.83 -0.41
CA PHE A 101 -8.37 -8.23 -0.07
C PHE A 101 -7.43 -7.04 0.07
N ILE A 102 -7.42 -6.13 -0.92
CA ILE A 102 -6.57 -4.93 -0.91
C ILE A 102 -6.88 -4.06 0.30
N ARG A 103 -8.17 -3.75 0.56
CA ARG A 103 -8.55 -2.92 1.71
C ARG A 103 -8.24 -3.62 3.04
N SER A 104 -8.45 -4.93 3.14
CA SER A 104 -8.14 -5.71 4.33
C SER A 104 -6.64 -5.70 4.63
N LEU A 105 -5.80 -5.89 3.60
CA LEU A 105 -4.35 -5.82 3.69
C LEU A 105 -3.89 -4.44 4.20
N LEU A 106 -4.36 -3.37 3.56
CA LEU A 106 -4.00 -1.99 3.95
C LEU A 106 -4.43 -1.68 5.39
N ARG A 107 -5.65 -2.07 5.79
CA ARG A 107 -6.11 -1.88 7.18
C ARG A 107 -5.25 -2.63 8.19
N GLN A 108 -4.83 -3.85 7.88
CA GLN A 108 -3.94 -4.63 8.74
C GLN A 108 -2.59 -3.93 8.90
N ARG A 109 -2.01 -3.46 7.79
CA ARG A 109 -0.73 -2.75 7.79
C ARG A 109 -0.80 -1.43 8.55
N LEU A 110 -1.82 -0.61 8.30
CA LEU A 110 -2.05 0.63 9.04
C LEU A 110 -2.21 0.38 10.54
N SER A 111 -2.93 -0.68 10.95
CA SER A 111 -3.06 -1.03 12.37
C SER A 111 -1.73 -1.38 13.03
N LYS A 112 -0.83 -2.08 12.33
CA LYS A 112 0.53 -2.36 12.83
C LYS A 112 1.37 -1.08 12.93
N LEU A 113 1.27 -0.21 11.91
CA LEU A 113 1.98 1.06 11.88
C LEU A 113 1.54 2.00 13.01
N THR A 114 0.24 2.11 13.29
CA THR A 114 -0.26 2.98 14.36
C THR A 114 0.13 2.48 15.75
N ASN A 115 0.28 1.16 15.94
CA ASN A 115 0.69 0.59 17.23
C ASN A 115 2.19 0.81 17.52
N HIS A 116 3.02 0.87 16.48
CA HIS A 116 4.48 0.96 16.60
C HIS A 116 5.06 2.10 15.75
N SER A 117 4.40 3.26 15.72
CA SER A 117 4.74 4.38 14.83
C SER A 117 6.19 4.86 15.00
N MET A 118 6.61 5.09 16.24
CA MET A 118 7.97 5.56 16.56
C MET A 118 9.05 4.56 16.14
N HIS A 119 8.84 3.27 16.36
CA HIS A 119 9.79 2.24 15.96
C HIS A 119 10.05 2.27 14.44
N TYR A 120 8.99 2.37 13.64
CA TYR A 120 9.15 2.44 12.18
C TYR A 120 9.77 3.78 11.72
N LEU A 121 9.49 4.91 12.38
CA LEU A 121 10.18 6.17 12.07
C LEU A 121 11.68 6.10 12.30
N LEU A 122 12.10 5.53 13.44
CA LEU A 122 13.50 5.37 13.79
C LEU A 122 14.21 4.40 12.84
N LEU A 123 13.53 3.33 12.43
CA LEU A 123 14.06 2.39 11.46
C LEU A 123 14.32 3.07 10.11
N ILE A 124 13.40 3.94 9.66
CA ILE A 124 13.52 4.64 8.37
C ILE A 124 14.53 5.79 8.43
N SER A 125 14.67 6.48 9.57
CA SER A 125 15.62 7.59 9.73
C SER A 125 17.08 7.15 9.69
N GLY A 126 17.35 5.85 9.73
CA GLY A 126 18.70 5.29 9.82
C GLY A 126 19.32 5.48 11.21
N PRO A 127 20.41 4.77 11.52
CA PRO A 127 21.14 4.97 12.77
C PRO A 127 21.69 6.40 12.80
N GLN A 128 21.32 7.18 13.83
CA GLN A 128 22.01 8.42 14.15
C GLN A 128 23.51 8.11 14.25
N GLN A 129 24.30 8.71 13.38
CA GLN A 129 25.75 8.62 13.44
C GLN A 129 26.18 9.05 14.85
N PRO A 130 27.06 8.30 15.54
CA PRO A 130 27.54 8.70 16.87
C PRO A 130 28.10 10.13 16.79
N PRO A 131 27.87 10.98 17.80
CA PRO A 131 28.30 12.36 17.74
C PRO A 131 29.82 12.42 17.56
N ASP A 132 30.26 12.98 16.44
CA ASP A 132 31.66 13.36 16.26
C ASP A 132 32.05 14.30 17.42
N PRO A 133 33.09 13.99 18.20
CA PRO A 133 33.48 14.78 19.38
C PRO A 133 34.06 16.17 19.03
N SER A 134 34.06 16.59 17.75
CA SER A 134 34.69 17.83 17.27
C SER A 134 33.72 18.96 16.88
N ALA A 135 32.40 18.81 17.08
CA ALA A 135 31.41 19.85 16.72
C ALA A 135 30.84 20.65 17.92
N SER A 136 31.53 20.68 19.06
CA SER A 136 30.98 21.22 20.31
C SER A 136 31.06 22.75 20.48
N LEU A 137 31.07 23.56 19.42
CA LEU A 137 31.32 25.01 19.59
C LEU A 137 30.43 26.01 18.83
N SER A 138 29.37 25.61 18.11
CA SER A 138 28.53 26.65 17.47
C SER A 138 27.06 26.32 17.18
N SER A 139 26.41 25.46 17.96
CA SER A 139 24.94 25.42 17.97
C SER A 139 24.45 25.21 19.38
N GLN A 140 23.57 26.12 19.84
CA GLN A 140 22.80 25.98 21.06
C GLN A 140 22.06 24.64 21.00
N GLN A 141 22.64 23.61 21.60
CA GLN A 141 22.00 22.33 21.83
C GLN A 141 20.95 22.53 22.92
N ASN A 142 19.73 22.90 22.50
CA ASN A 142 18.59 22.35 23.21
C ASN A 142 18.68 20.83 23.06
N PRO A 143 18.75 20.05 24.15
CA PRO A 143 18.64 18.60 24.05
C PRO A 143 17.27 18.32 23.42
N ARG A 144 17.26 17.94 22.13
CA ARG A 144 16.04 17.47 21.49
C ARG A 144 15.59 16.25 22.29
N PRO A 145 14.37 16.22 22.87
CA PRO A 145 13.87 15.06 23.58
C PRO A 145 13.95 13.82 22.67
N GLU A 146 14.25 12.66 23.23
CA GLU A 146 14.25 11.35 22.52
C GLU A 146 12.93 11.07 21.76
N ASP A 147 11.84 11.78 22.10
CA ASP A 147 10.53 11.75 21.43
C ASP A 147 10.40 12.71 20.22
N SER A 148 11.49 13.38 19.82
CA SER A 148 11.47 14.28 18.67
C SER A 148 11.34 13.49 17.38
N ILE A 149 10.29 13.78 16.61
CA ILE A 149 10.04 13.16 15.30
C ILE A 149 11.30 13.29 14.43
N PRO A 150 11.92 12.19 13.97
CA PRO A 150 13.11 12.24 13.14
C PRO A 150 12.87 13.05 11.85
N GLU A 151 13.84 13.88 11.49
CA GLU A 151 13.80 14.67 10.26
C GLU A 151 14.26 13.80 9.08
N LEU A 152 13.30 13.36 8.26
CA LEU A 152 13.48 12.37 7.19
C LEU A 152 13.96 12.98 5.87
N THR A 153 15.06 13.76 5.87
CA THR A 153 15.52 14.48 4.67
C THR A 153 16.18 13.60 3.61
N ASP A 154 16.72 12.43 3.98
CA ASP A 154 17.48 11.55 3.08
C ASP A 154 17.06 10.06 3.19
N ILE A 155 15.78 9.76 2.95
CA ILE A 155 15.32 8.35 2.91
C ILE A 155 15.75 7.73 1.58
N THR A 156 16.80 6.89 1.61
CA THR A 156 17.28 6.17 0.41
C THR A 156 16.45 4.92 0.12
N ASP A 157 15.95 4.23 1.16
CA ASP A 157 15.09 3.06 1.04
C ASP A 157 13.89 3.17 2.02
N PRO A 158 12.65 3.38 1.53
CA PRO A 158 11.45 3.45 2.39
C PRO A 158 10.98 2.07 2.86
N SER A 159 11.66 0.99 2.46
CA SER A 159 11.31 -0.38 2.87
C SER A 159 11.39 -0.51 4.39
N PRO A 160 10.36 -1.07 5.07
CA PRO A 160 9.27 -1.90 4.53
C PRO A 160 7.96 -1.18 4.16
N LEU A 161 7.91 0.16 4.17
CA LEU A 161 6.70 0.96 3.98
C LEU A 161 6.50 1.38 2.52
N SER A 162 5.24 1.60 2.14
CA SER A 162 4.92 2.37 0.93
C SER A 162 5.13 3.87 1.16
N SER A 163 5.28 4.64 0.07
CA SER A 163 5.40 6.10 0.15
C SER A 163 4.20 6.76 0.83
N GLN A 164 2.99 6.25 0.59
CA GLN A 164 1.76 6.72 1.21
C GLN A 164 1.67 6.32 2.69
N GLU A 165 2.16 5.13 3.05
CA GLU A 165 2.24 4.68 4.45
C GLU A 165 3.20 5.58 5.25
N LEU A 166 4.31 6.00 4.64
CA LEU A 166 5.27 6.90 5.26
C LEU A 166 4.66 8.29 5.53
N ASP A 167 3.97 8.86 4.55
CA ASP A 167 3.30 10.16 4.71
C ASP A 167 2.19 10.09 5.78
N PHE A 168 1.40 9.01 5.78
CA PHE A 168 0.43 8.74 6.83
C PHE A 168 1.08 8.68 8.21
N LEU A 169 2.21 7.99 8.35
CA LEU A 169 2.87 7.82 9.63
C LEU A 169 3.43 9.15 10.14
N ARG A 170 4.07 9.94 9.27
CA ARG A 170 4.56 11.29 9.61
C ARG A 170 3.43 12.19 10.11
N THR A 171 2.36 12.29 9.32
CA THR A 171 1.21 13.15 9.66
C THR A 171 0.55 12.71 10.96
N HIS A 172 0.38 11.40 11.16
CA HIS A 172 -0.14 10.83 12.39
C HIS A 172 0.72 11.20 13.60
N GLN A 173 2.04 11.04 13.51
CA GLN A 173 2.94 11.34 14.63
C GLN A 173 3.02 12.84 14.92
N THR A 174 3.04 13.70 13.89
CA THR A 174 3.00 15.16 14.07
C THR A 174 1.72 15.61 14.75
N LEU A 175 0.57 15.03 14.39
CA LEU A 175 -0.70 15.33 15.02
C LEU A 175 -0.72 14.92 16.49
N LEU A 176 -0.23 13.71 16.80
CA LEU A 176 -0.14 13.22 18.18
C LEU A 176 0.80 14.10 19.01
N ALA A 177 2.01 14.39 18.51
CA ALA A 177 2.97 15.25 19.21
C ALA A 177 2.40 16.65 19.48
N GLY A 178 1.69 17.24 18.51
CA GLY A 178 0.99 18.51 18.68
C GLY A 178 -0.11 18.44 19.75
N HIS A 179 -0.92 17.38 19.75
CA HIS A 179 -1.97 17.17 20.75
C HIS A 179 -1.38 17.00 22.17
N TYR A 180 -0.41 16.11 22.35
CA TYR A 180 0.26 15.92 23.64
C TYR A 180 0.99 17.18 24.11
N GLY A 181 1.65 17.89 23.18
CA GLY A 181 2.28 19.17 23.42
C GLY A 181 1.29 20.21 23.99
N ALA A 182 0.14 20.38 23.34
CA ALA A 182 -0.89 21.31 23.77
C ALA A 182 -1.59 20.90 25.07
N SER A 183 -1.88 19.61 25.26
CA SER A 183 -2.65 19.13 26.42
C SER A 183 -1.83 18.96 27.70
N PHE A 184 -0.58 18.52 27.60
CA PHE A 184 0.21 18.11 28.78
C PHE A 184 1.50 18.91 28.96
N LEU A 185 2.16 19.33 27.88
CA LEU A 185 3.50 19.94 27.95
C LEU A 185 3.48 21.47 27.91
N GLY A 186 2.42 22.09 27.38
CA GLY A 186 2.27 23.56 27.29
C GLY A 186 1.64 24.22 28.53
N ALA A 187 1.19 23.44 29.51
CA ALA A 187 0.50 23.95 30.71
C ALA A 187 1.43 24.40 31.85
N GLY A 188 2.76 24.37 31.64
CA GLY A 188 3.75 24.69 32.68
C GLY A 188 4.27 26.13 32.71
N ASP A 189 3.74 27.03 31.87
CA ASP A 189 4.24 28.41 31.70
C ASP A 189 3.27 29.47 32.28
N ALA A 190 2.79 29.24 33.51
CA ALA A 190 1.95 30.17 34.28
C ALA A 190 2.42 30.32 35.73
#